data_AF-V7PTT4-F1
#
_entry.id   AF-V7PTT4-F1
#
_cell.length_a   1.000
_cell.length_b   1.000
_cell.length_c   1.000
_cell.angle_alpha   90.00
_cell.angle_beta   90.00
_cell.angle_gamma   90.00
#
_symmetry.space_group_name_H-M   'P 1'
#
loop_
_entity.id
_entity.type
_entity.pdbx_description
1 polymer ?
#
loop_
_entity_poly.entity_id
_entity_poly.type
_entity_poly.pdbx_seq_one_letter_code
_entity_poly.pdbx_strand_id
1 'polypeptide(L)'
;MENDKHENMLMHIARDFKSIDDLVDVFLSFLENKTDYFHLMMNDDDIQTLSKKYDGDIAKAILNNNTCGFKANSRETELMKLFRKHQLKYIIKNQPYIIENEDIRNKYLSPCDELNKLSNIQIAKTKNTQNEAQRNNRNPHTPAYDSINEKHISTWNGGRTEKYFWNQSLNEINLEIPLNKEIKPSEIKVEITNKHIKVQHLNEVKLEGMFYEEVNKQECVWNIEDKKKIIIFLEKKKENWWSYVIKGDPEIDTTKIESKKNLTDFDEKTQGEIRKMLYKQKM
;
A
#
# COMPACT_ATOMS: atom_id res chain seq x y z
N MET A 1 14.72 -3.27 -6.30
CA MET A 1 15.74 -2.68 -7.19
C MET A 1 15.24 -2.45 -8.61
N GLU A 2 14.89 -3.47 -9.42
CA GLU A 2 14.51 -3.24 -10.82
C GLU A 2 13.15 -2.55 -10.99
N ASN A 3 12.18 -2.91 -10.14
CA ASN A 3 10.87 -2.24 -10.12
C ASN A 3 10.92 -0.82 -9.55
N ASP A 4 11.74 -0.53 -8.53
CA ASP A 4 11.81 0.81 -7.93
C ASP A 4 12.29 1.87 -8.94
N LYS A 5 13.19 1.49 -9.86
CA LYS A 5 13.61 2.36 -10.96
C LYS A 5 12.44 2.69 -11.89
N HIS A 6 11.67 1.67 -12.27
CA HIS A 6 10.51 1.85 -13.15
C HIS A 6 9.37 2.60 -12.44
N GLU A 7 9.15 2.35 -11.15
CA GLU A 7 8.16 3.08 -10.33
C GLU A 7 8.54 4.55 -10.19
N ASN A 8 9.82 4.87 -9.95
CA ASN A 8 10.27 6.26 -9.93
C ASN A 8 10.10 6.95 -11.29
N MET A 9 10.40 6.27 -12.40
CA MET A 9 10.17 6.80 -13.74
C MET A 9 8.68 7.06 -14.00
N LEU A 10 7.81 6.12 -13.61
CA LEU A 10 6.36 6.29 -13.71
C LEU A 10 5.87 7.44 -12.81
N MET A 11 6.43 7.61 -11.63
CA MET A 11 6.11 8.72 -10.73
C MET A 11 6.52 10.07 -11.33
N HIS A 12 7.67 10.13 -12.01
CA HIS A 12 8.08 11.33 -12.74
C HIS A 12 7.10 11.67 -13.85
N ILE A 13 6.71 10.68 -14.65
CA ILE A 13 5.71 10.86 -15.71
C ILE A 13 4.36 11.29 -15.12
N ALA A 14 3.92 10.66 -14.04
CA ALA A 14 2.63 10.93 -13.39
C ALA A 14 2.48 12.38 -12.89
N ARG A 15 3.58 13.04 -12.50
CA ARG A 15 3.58 14.45 -12.05
C ARG A 15 3.17 15.43 -13.14
N ASP A 16 3.32 15.07 -14.41
CA ASP A 16 2.95 15.92 -15.54
C ASP A 16 1.44 15.85 -15.84
N PHE A 17 0.71 14.92 -15.22
CA PHE A 17 -0.72 14.72 -15.43
C PHE A 17 -1.55 15.30 -14.30
N LYS A 18 -2.74 15.81 -14.64
CA LYS A 18 -3.68 16.39 -13.68
C LYS A 18 -4.49 15.32 -12.94
N SER A 19 -4.71 14.18 -13.60
CA SER A 19 -5.45 13.06 -13.05
C SER A 19 -4.81 11.73 -13.45
N ILE A 20 -5.14 10.68 -12.69
CA ILE A 20 -4.71 9.31 -13.02
C ILE A 20 -5.35 8.84 -14.33
N ASP A 21 -6.56 9.30 -14.64
CA ASP A 21 -7.28 8.93 -15.85
C ASP A 21 -6.54 9.43 -17.10
N ASP A 22 -6.00 10.66 -17.07
CA ASP A 22 -5.18 11.20 -18.16
C ASP A 22 -3.89 10.39 -18.37
N LEU A 23 -3.24 9.97 -17.28
CA LEU A 23 -2.04 9.12 -17.36
C LEU A 23 -2.36 7.76 -17.97
N VAL A 24 -3.49 7.15 -17.57
CA VAL A 24 -3.95 5.88 -18.12
C VAL A 24 -4.31 6.01 -19.59
N ASP A 25 -4.98 7.08 -19.99
CA ASP A 25 -5.33 7.34 -21.39
C ASP A 25 -4.09 7.47 -22.28
N VAL A 26 -3.07 8.22 -21.82
CA VAL A 26 -1.79 8.30 -22.55
C VAL A 26 -1.07 6.97 -22.60
N PHE A 27 -1.09 6.19 -21.52
CA PHE A 27 -0.51 4.85 -21.52
C PHE A 27 -1.22 3.91 -22.53
N LEU A 28 -2.55 3.94 -22.59
CA LEU A 28 -3.33 3.17 -23.55
C LEU A 28 -3.07 3.66 -24.99
N SER A 29 -2.98 4.96 -25.19
CA SER A 29 -2.59 5.56 -26.48
C SER A 29 -1.18 5.13 -26.91
N PHE A 30 -0.24 5.01 -25.99
CA PHE A 30 1.09 4.44 -26.28
C PHE A 30 0.97 2.98 -26.75
N LEU A 31 0.19 2.15 -26.04
CA LEU A 31 -0.02 0.76 -26.42
C LEU A 31 -0.69 0.64 -27.79
N GLU A 32 -1.65 1.51 -28.11
CA GLU A 32 -2.31 1.58 -29.43
C GLU A 32 -1.33 1.91 -30.55
N ASN A 33 -0.48 2.92 -30.34
CA ASN A 33 0.29 3.52 -31.43
C ASN A 33 1.71 2.97 -31.57
N LYS A 34 2.25 2.31 -30.53
CA LYS A 34 3.67 1.90 -30.46
C LYS A 34 3.86 0.41 -30.22
N THR A 35 2.78 -0.36 -30.08
CA THR A 35 2.86 -1.79 -29.81
C THR A 35 1.78 -2.56 -30.58
N ASP A 36 1.90 -3.88 -30.60
CA ASP A 36 0.91 -4.83 -31.08
C ASP A 36 -0.12 -5.22 -30.01
N TYR A 37 -0.15 -4.54 -28.86
CA TYR A 37 -0.94 -4.94 -27.68
C TYR A 37 -2.45 -5.08 -27.96
N PHE A 38 -2.98 -4.26 -28.89
CA PHE A 38 -4.39 -4.34 -29.29
C PHE A 38 -4.64 -5.20 -30.53
N HIS A 39 -3.62 -5.82 -31.10
CA HIS A 39 -3.77 -6.71 -32.25
C HIS A 39 -4.49 -8.00 -31.87
N LEU A 40 -5.49 -8.39 -32.68
CA LEU A 40 -6.30 -9.57 -32.45
C LEU A 40 -5.79 -10.73 -33.31
N MET A 41 -5.38 -11.82 -32.65
CA MET A 41 -5.04 -13.06 -33.32
C MET A 41 -6.31 -13.83 -33.70
N MET A 42 -6.35 -14.26 -34.96
CA MET A 42 -7.39 -15.09 -35.56
C MET A 42 -6.90 -16.54 -35.70
N ASN A 43 -7.84 -17.47 -35.90
CA ASN A 43 -7.50 -18.86 -36.23
C ASN A 43 -7.14 -18.98 -37.72
N ASP A 44 -6.45 -20.06 -38.07
CA ASP A 44 -5.94 -20.28 -39.43
C ASP A 44 -7.06 -20.40 -40.47
N ASP A 45 -8.23 -20.93 -40.09
CA ASP A 45 -9.39 -21.08 -40.97
C ASP A 45 -9.97 -19.71 -41.37
N ASP A 46 -10.12 -18.81 -40.41
CA ASP A 46 -10.58 -17.44 -40.60
C ASP A 46 -9.56 -16.63 -41.41
N ILE A 47 -8.26 -16.82 -41.15
CA ILE A 47 -7.18 -16.18 -41.93
C ILE A 47 -7.25 -16.61 -43.38
N GLN A 48 -7.38 -17.91 -43.66
CA GLN A 48 -7.51 -18.41 -45.03
C GLN A 48 -8.78 -17.90 -45.71
N THR A 49 -9.88 -17.79 -44.97
CA THR A 49 -11.14 -17.28 -45.49
C THR A 49 -11.03 -15.80 -45.85
N LEU A 50 -10.43 -15.00 -44.97
CA LEU A 50 -10.24 -13.56 -45.17
C LEU A 50 -9.18 -13.26 -46.25
N SER A 51 -8.08 -14.01 -46.29
CA SER A 51 -7.02 -13.81 -47.28
C SER A 51 -7.45 -14.12 -48.72
N LYS A 52 -8.49 -14.95 -48.90
CA LYS A 52 -9.12 -15.20 -50.20
C LYS A 52 -10.16 -14.15 -50.58
N LYS A 53 -10.67 -13.39 -49.60
CA LYS A 53 -11.72 -12.39 -49.76
C LYS A 53 -11.14 -10.98 -50.04
N TYR A 54 -9.98 -10.69 -49.48
CA TYR A 54 -9.29 -9.41 -49.64
C TYR A 54 -8.02 -9.61 -50.47
N ASP A 55 -7.64 -8.58 -51.25
CA ASP A 55 -6.48 -8.60 -52.14
C ASP A 55 -5.42 -7.57 -51.72
N GLY A 56 -4.25 -7.64 -52.36
CA GLY A 56 -3.19 -6.64 -52.22
C GLY A 56 -2.56 -6.61 -50.83
N ASP A 57 -2.34 -5.40 -50.31
CA ASP A 57 -1.63 -5.22 -49.04
C ASP A 57 -2.45 -5.66 -47.82
N ILE A 58 -3.78 -5.66 -47.94
CA ILE A 58 -4.69 -6.16 -46.89
C ILE A 58 -4.54 -7.68 -46.75
N ALA A 59 -4.51 -8.42 -47.87
CA ALA A 59 -4.31 -9.87 -47.86
C ALA A 59 -2.96 -10.24 -47.22
N LYS A 60 -1.89 -9.53 -47.62
CA LYS A 60 -0.55 -9.72 -47.05
C LYS A 60 -0.52 -9.44 -45.54
N ALA A 61 -1.20 -8.38 -45.09
CA ALA A 61 -1.29 -8.06 -43.67
C ALA A 61 -2.02 -9.16 -42.88
N ILE A 62 -3.13 -9.70 -43.41
CA ILE A 62 -3.87 -10.80 -42.78
C ILE A 62 -3.00 -12.05 -42.63
N LEU A 63 -2.21 -12.39 -43.64
CA LEU A 63 -1.31 -13.56 -43.64
C LEU A 63 -0.10 -13.39 -42.72
N ASN A 64 0.48 -12.19 -42.66
CA ASN A 64 1.79 -11.99 -42.03
C ASN A 64 1.72 -11.42 -40.61
N ASN A 65 0.61 -10.80 -40.21
CA ASN A 65 0.55 -10.10 -38.92
C ASN A 65 -0.08 -10.94 -37.80
N ASN A 66 -0.59 -12.14 -38.09
CA ASN A 66 -1.22 -12.97 -37.05
C ASN A 66 -0.23 -13.58 -36.04
N THR A 67 1.07 -13.36 -36.20
CA THR A 67 2.10 -13.82 -35.25
C THR A 67 2.28 -12.90 -34.05
N CYS A 68 1.61 -11.74 -34.03
CA CYS A 68 1.71 -10.74 -32.97
C CYS A 68 0.33 -10.50 -32.30
N GLY A 69 0.31 -9.88 -31.12
CA GLY A 69 -0.94 -9.62 -30.37
C GLY A 69 -1.49 -10.78 -29.53
N PHE A 70 -2.82 -10.81 -29.36
CA PHE A 70 -3.50 -11.72 -28.43
C PHE A 70 -4.72 -12.41 -29.05
N LYS A 71 -4.98 -13.65 -28.62
CA LYS A 71 -6.25 -14.34 -28.90
C LYS A 71 -7.43 -13.59 -28.27
N ALA A 72 -8.60 -13.72 -28.89
CA ALA A 72 -9.83 -13.12 -28.39
C ALA A 72 -10.06 -13.39 -26.90
N ASN A 73 -10.40 -12.36 -26.14
CA ASN A 73 -10.67 -12.37 -24.69
C ASN A 73 -9.47 -12.73 -23.78
N SER A 74 -8.36 -13.23 -24.33
CA SER A 74 -7.19 -13.63 -23.53
C SER A 74 -6.50 -12.41 -22.90
N ARG A 75 -6.44 -11.30 -23.65
CA ARG A 75 -5.85 -10.05 -23.18
C ARG A 75 -6.64 -9.46 -22.03
N GLU A 76 -7.95 -9.31 -22.19
CA GLU A 76 -8.86 -8.77 -21.17
C GLU A 76 -8.80 -9.62 -19.91
N THR A 77 -8.78 -10.95 -20.07
CA THR A 77 -8.68 -11.88 -18.95
C THR A 77 -7.36 -11.68 -18.19
N GLU A 78 -6.21 -11.63 -18.86
CA GLU A 78 -4.92 -11.48 -18.18
C GLU A 78 -4.74 -10.07 -17.58
N LEU A 79 -5.23 -9.02 -18.27
CA LEU A 79 -5.24 -7.66 -17.74
C LEU A 79 -6.10 -7.56 -16.47
N MET A 80 -7.31 -8.12 -16.51
CA MET A 80 -8.20 -8.14 -15.34
C MET A 80 -7.60 -8.96 -14.20
N LYS A 81 -6.97 -10.09 -14.49
CA LYS A 81 -6.26 -10.89 -13.50
C LYS A 81 -5.13 -10.12 -12.82
N LEU A 82 -4.30 -9.40 -13.60
CA LEU A 82 -3.26 -8.51 -13.07
C LEU A 82 -3.85 -7.38 -12.23
N PHE A 83 -4.90 -6.71 -12.74
CA PHE A 83 -5.61 -5.67 -12.01
C PHE A 83 -6.12 -6.18 -10.65
N ARG A 84 -6.82 -7.33 -10.63
CA ARG A 84 -7.34 -7.94 -9.41
C ARG A 84 -6.23 -8.34 -8.44
N LYS A 85 -5.13 -8.91 -8.94
CA LYS A 85 -3.94 -9.22 -8.12
C LYS A 85 -3.42 -7.97 -7.40
N HIS A 86 -3.23 -6.86 -8.10
CA HIS A 86 -2.70 -5.63 -7.51
C HIS A 86 -3.74 -4.93 -6.60
N GLN A 87 -5.01 -4.92 -7.00
CA GLN A 87 -6.12 -4.43 -6.18
C GLN A 87 -6.17 -5.19 -4.84
N LEU A 88 -6.18 -6.53 -4.87
CA LEU A 88 -6.22 -7.35 -3.67
C LEU A 88 -4.96 -7.16 -2.83
N LYS A 89 -3.76 -7.09 -3.44
CA LYS A 89 -2.52 -6.82 -2.71
C LYS A 89 -2.59 -5.48 -1.97
N TYR A 90 -3.14 -4.44 -2.60
CA TYR A 90 -3.33 -3.14 -1.97
C TYR A 90 -4.36 -3.22 -0.84
N ILE A 91 -5.52 -3.84 -1.07
CA ILE A 91 -6.57 -3.99 -0.05
C ILE A 91 -6.06 -4.79 1.14
N ILE A 92 -5.34 -5.89 0.93
CA ILE A 92 -4.73 -6.67 2.02
C ILE A 92 -3.75 -5.80 2.82
N LYS A 93 -2.92 -5.02 2.12
CA LYS A 93 -1.88 -4.19 2.75
C LYS A 93 -2.47 -3.00 3.52
N ASN A 94 -3.49 -2.34 2.97
CA ASN A 94 -3.94 -1.03 3.44
C ASN A 94 -5.38 -1.03 4.00
N GLN A 95 -6.19 -2.04 3.68
CA GLN A 95 -7.60 -2.18 4.06
C GLN A 95 -7.97 -3.64 4.44
N PRO A 96 -7.22 -4.31 5.32
CA PRO A 96 -7.37 -5.75 5.60
C PRO A 96 -8.76 -6.12 6.13
N TYR A 97 -9.44 -5.21 6.81
CA TYR A 97 -10.80 -5.37 7.33
C TYR A 97 -11.86 -5.67 6.25
N ILE A 98 -11.62 -5.27 4.99
CA ILE A 98 -12.48 -5.63 3.84
C ILE A 98 -12.37 -7.13 3.53
N ILE A 99 -11.18 -7.70 3.71
CA ILE A 99 -10.95 -9.13 3.51
C ILE A 99 -11.45 -9.89 4.73
N GLU A 100 -11.11 -9.48 5.95
CA GLU A 100 -11.43 -10.24 7.17
C GLU A 100 -12.93 -10.43 7.42
N ASN A 101 -13.76 -9.45 7.04
CA ASN A 101 -15.20 -9.55 7.17
C ASN A 101 -15.83 -10.17 5.92
N GLU A 102 -16.44 -11.35 6.06
CA GLU A 102 -17.01 -12.12 4.96
C GLU A 102 -18.18 -11.40 4.27
N ASP A 103 -19.05 -10.71 5.02
CA ASP A 103 -20.18 -9.96 4.46
C ASP A 103 -19.70 -8.76 3.63
N ILE A 104 -18.73 -8.00 4.13
CA ILE A 104 -18.13 -6.86 3.42
C ILE A 104 -17.35 -7.35 2.20
N ARG A 105 -16.58 -8.43 2.34
CA ARG A 105 -15.85 -9.06 1.24
C ARG A 105 -16.81 -9.43 0.12
N ASN A 106 -17.88 -10.17 0.43
CA ASN A 106 -18.84 -10.64 -0.56
C ASN A 106 -19.67 -9.50 -1.16
N LYS A 107 -19.87 -8.40 -0.42
CA LYS A 107 -20.60 -7.23 -0.89
C LYS A 107 -19.80 -6.37 -1.88
N TYR A 108 -18.50 -6.21 -1.68
CA TYR A 108 -17.68 -5.24 -2.43
C TYR A 108 -16.62 -5.87 -3.35
N LEU A 109 -16.28 -7.14 -3.16
CA LEU A 109 -15.32 -7.85 -4.00
C LEU A 109 -16.02 -8.92 -4.82
N SER A 110 -15.87 -8.84 -6.13
CA SER A 110 -16.31 -9.89 -7.03
C SER A 110 -15.49 -11.17 -6.79
N PRO A 111 -16.13 -12.35 -6.78
CA PRO A 111 -15.42 -13.63 -6.73
C PRO A 111 -14.40 -13.73 -7.86
N CYS A 112 -13.16 -14.09 -7.52
CA CYS A 112 -12.09 -14.35 -8.47
C CYS A 112 -11.11 -15.39 -7.91
N ASP A 113 -10.36 -16.05 -8.78
CA ASP A 113 -9.41 -17.09 -8.40
C ASP A 113 -8.32 -16.55 -7.46
N GLU A 114 -7.93 -15.29 -7.63
CA GLU A 114 -6.99 -14.58 -6.76
C GLU A 114 -7.53 -14.47 -5.33
N LEU A 115 -8.82 -14.17 -5.18
CA LEU A 115 -9.49 -14.09 -3.88
C LEU A 115 -9.66 -15.47 -3.22
N ASN A 116 -9.96 -16.51 -4.02
CA ASN A 116 -10.09 -17.89 -3.55
C ASN A 116 -8.75 -18.49 -3.11
N LYS A 117 -7.64 -18.11 -3.76
CA LYS A 117 -6.29 -18.50 -3.32
C LYS A 117 -5.93 -17.89 -1.96
N LEU A 118 -6.51 -16.75 -1.60
CA LEU A 118 -6.29 -16.06 -0.33
C LEU A 118 -7.09 -16.66 0.84
N SER A 119 -8.35 -17.08 0.61
CA SER A 119 -9.18 -17.72 1.64
C SER A 119 -8.58 -19.06 2.12
N ASN A 120 -7.96 -19.83 1.23
CA ASN A 120 -7.27 -21.08 1.57
C ASN A 120 -6.03 -20.89 2.47
N ILE A 121 -5.38 -19.72 2.43
CA ILE A 121 -4.21 -19.41 3.28
C ILE A 121 -4.64 -19.10 4.73
N GLN A 122 -5.82 -18.49 4.93
CA GLN A 122 -6.35 -18.20 6.26
C GLN A 122 -6.88 -19.47 6.96
N ILE A 123 -7.54 -20.39 6.23
CA ILE A 123 -8.09 -21.65 6.79
C ILE A 123 -6.97 -22.58 7.30
N ALA A 124 -5.78 -22.53 6.69
CA ALA A 124 -4.60 -23.28 7.16
C ALA A 124 -3.98 -22.71 8.45
N LYS A 125 -4.12 -21.40 8.70
CA LYS A 125 -3.66 -20.77 9.96
C LYS A 125 -4.65 -20.98 11.12
N THR A 126 -5.96 -21.02 10.83
CA THR A 126 -7.00 -21.15 11.87
C THR A 126 -7.08 -22.55 12.50
N LYS A 127 -6.62 -23.61 11.83
CA LYS A 127 -6.61 -24.97 12.40
C LYS A 127 -5.52 -25.23 13.45
N ASN A 128 -4.51 -24.36 13.56
CA ASN A 128 -3.39 -24.55 14.50
C ASN A 128 -3.53 -23.78 15.83
N THR A 129 -4.66 -23.11 16.07
CA THR A 129 -4.84 -22.31 17.31
C THR A 129 -6.20 -22.54 17.97
N GLN A 130 -6.57 -23.81 18.16
CA GLN A 130 -7.60 -24.17 19.14
C GLN A 130 -6.95 -24.90 20.31
N ASN A 131 -6.52 -24.12 21.29
CA ASN A 131 -6.28 -24.38 22.71
C ASN A 131 -5.67 -23.04 23.19
N GLU A 132 -6.28 -22.21 24.03
CA GLU A 132 -6.98 -22.46 25.29
C GLU A 132 -8.05 -21.38 25.52
N ALA A 133 -9.13 -21.78 26.18
CA ALA A 133 -10.17 -20.89 26.70
C ALA A 133 -10.03 -20.75 28.23
N GLN A 134 -10.56 -19.63 28.73
CA GLN A 134 -10.90 -19.26 30.13
C GLN A 134 -9.91 -18.31 30.84
N ARG A 135 -10.30 -17.24 31.54
CA ARG A 135 -11.61 -16.67 31.92
C ARG A 135 -11.39 -15.28 32.58
N ASN A 136 -12.33 -14.34 32.33
CA ASN A 136 -12.95 -13.33 33.22
C ASN A 136 -12.05 -12.39 34.08
N ASN A 137 -12.26 -11.07 34.24
CA ASN A 137 -13.51 -10.37 34.56
C ASN A 137 -13.31 -8.82 34.54
N ARG A 138 -14.27 -8.10 33.93
CA ARG A 138 -14.91 -6.78 34.25
C ARG A 138 -14.25 -5.85 35.30
N ASN A 139 -14.23 -4.51 35.18
CA ASN A 139 -15.39 -3.61 34.93
C ASN A 139 -14.92 -2.11 34.73
N PRO A 140 -15.78 -1.07 34.62
CA PRO A 140 -15.86 -0.22 33.42
C PRO A 140 -15.83 1.30 33.69
N HIS A 141 -14.97 2.07 33.02
CA HIS A 141 -15.21 3.51 32.90
C HIS A 141 -14.39 4.13 31.79
N THR A 142 -15.02 4.46 30.66
CA THR A 142 -14.62 5.62 29.85
C THR A 142 -15.80 6.01 28.94
N PRO A 143 -16.10 7.31 28.79
CA PRO A 143 -17.37 7.76 28.24
C PRO A 143 -17.50 7.40 26.76
N ALA A 144 -18.71 6.98 26.39
CA ALA A 144 -19.13 6.93 25.00
C ALA A 144 -18.97 8.31 24.37
N TYR A 145 -18.07 8.43 23.39
CA TYR A 145 -18.13 9.50 22.41
C TYR A 145 -18.88 8.94 21.20
N ASP A 146 -20.20 9.12 21.20
CA ASP A 146 -20.97 9.12 19.96
C ASP A 146 -20.45 10.27 19.10
N SER A 147 -19.93 9.97 17.90
CA SER A 147 -19.95 10.85 16.71
C SER A 147 -19.29 10.16 15.50
N ILE A 148 -20.13 9.68 14.56
CA ILE A 148 -19.95 9.80 13.10
C ILE A 148 -18.53 9.50 12.54
N ASN A 149 -18.31 8.29 12.02
CA ASN A 149 -17.52 7.99 10.80
C ASN A 149 -16.25 8.84 10.49
N GLU A 150 -15.43 9.24 11.47
CA GLU A 150 -14.15 9.88 11.18
C GLU A 150 -13.12 8.80 10.83
N LYS A 151 -12.75 8.73 9.54
CA LYS A 151 -11.70 7.83 9.03
C LYS A 151 -10.34 8.34 9.51
N HIS A 152 -9.72 7.63 10.45
CA HIS A 152 -8.32 7.88 10.86
C HIS A 152 -7.34 7.13 9.95
N ILE A 153 -6.08 7.56 9.91
CA ILE A 153 -4.99 6.82 9.26
C ILE A 153 -4.90 5.40 9.85
N SER A 154 -4.49 4.44 9.01
CA SER A 154 -4.23 3.09 9.48
C SER A 154 -3.15 3.10 10.57
N THR A 155 -3.23 2.20 11.55
CA THR A 155 -2.18 2.01 12.57
C THR A 155 -1.26 0.84 12.23
N TRP A 156 -1.12 0.52 10.94
CA TRP A 156 -0.33 -0.62 10.47
C TRP A 156 1.15 -0.47 10.83
N ASN A 157 1.74 -1.49 11.48
CA ASN A 157 3.07 -1.45 12.08
C ASN A 157 3.31 -0.30 13.07
N GLY A 158 2.27 0.42 13.46
CA GLY A 158 2.28 1.48 14.45
C GLY A 158 1.22 1.21 15.50
N GLY A 159 0.60 2.26 16.02
CA GLY A 159 -0.35 2.13 17.11
C GLY A 159 -1.25 3.35 17.25
N ARG A 160 -1.97 3.36 18.37
CA ARG A 160 -2.85 4.44 18.76
C ARG A 160 -2.55 4.82 20.20
N THR A 161 -2.53 6.12 20.45
CA THR A 161 -2.52 6.69 21.80
C THR A 161 -3.83 7.45 22.03
N GLU A 162 -3.97 8.06 23.21
CA GLU A 162 -5.08 8.98 23.48
C GLU A 162 -4.98 10.27 22.65
N LYS A 163 -3.76 10.62 22.20
CA LYS A 163 -3.46 11.90 21.55
C LYS A 163 -3.38 11.81 20.03
N TYR A 164 -2.94 10.66 19.49
CA TYR A 164 -2.68 10.51 18.06
C TYR A 164 -2.75 9.06 17.60
N PHE A 165 -2.92 8.91 16.29
CA PHE A 165 -2.78 7.65 15.56
C PHE A 165 -1.47 7.69 14.79
N TRP A 166 -0.82 6.54 14.62
CA TRP A 166 0.41 6.49 13.85
C TRP A 166 0.63 5.15 13.15
N ASN A 167 1.26 5.22 11.98
CA ASN A 167 1.86 4.08 11.30
C ASN A 167 3.31 4.41 10.94
N GLN A 168 4.06 3.39 10.55
CA GLN A 168 5.46 3.55 10.16
C GLN A 168 5.86 2.57 9.07
N SER A 169 6.86 2.97 8.31
CA SER A 169 7.73 2.08 7.55
C SER A 169 9.10 2.02 8.22
N LEU A 170 10.10 1.41 7.58
CA LEU A 170 11.47 1.44 8.08
C LEU A 170 12.05 2.86 8.11
N ASN A 171 11.62 3.71 7.18
CA ASN A 171 12.26 5.00 6.91
C ASN A 171 11.40 6.16 7.42
N GLU A 172 10.10 5.97 7.63
CA GLU A 172 9.20 7.07 7.94
C GLU A 172 8.17 6.72 9.02
N ILE A 173 7.55 7.75 9.59
CA ILE A 173 6.38 7.68 10.48
C ILE A 173 5.35 8.69 10.02
N ASN A 174 4.10 8.25 9.91
CA ASN A 174 2.95 9.13 9.72
C ASN A 174 2.16 9.23 11.02
N LEU A 175 1.94 10.44 11.52
CA LEU A 175 1.11 10.73 12.69
C LEU A 175 -0.14 11.50 12.27
N GLU A 176 -1.27 11.14 12.85
CA GLU A 176 -2.52 11.91 12.79
C GLU A 176 -2.93 12.32 14.21
N ILE A 177 -3.04 13.62 14.44
CA ILE A 177 -3.58 14.20 15.68
C ILE A 177 -4.99 14.71 15.37
N PRO A 178 -6.05 14.00 15.76
CA PRO A 178 -7.42 14.50 15.60
C PRO A 178 -7.70 15.63 16.60
N LEU A 179 -8.41 16.65 16.14
CA LEU A 179 -8.90 17.75 16.97
C LEU A 179 -10.42 17.78 16.92
N ASN A 180 -11.04 17.90 18.10
CA ASN A 180 -12.50 17.92 18.26
C ASN A 180 -13.16 19.22 17.74
N LYS A 181 -12.40 20.11 17.09
CA LYS A 181 -12.82 21.44 16.64
C LYS A 181 -12.25 21.74 15.27
N GLU A 182 -12.94 22.58 14.49
CA GLU A 182 -12.36 23.13 13.27
C GLU A 182 -11.11 23.96 13.57
N ILE A 183 -10.12 23.80 12.72
CA ILE A 183 -8.77 24.34 12.87
C ILE A 183 -8.53 25.34 11.74
N LYS A 184 -7.97 26.50 12.08
CA LYS A 184 -7.36 27.40 11.10
C LYS A 184 -5.85 27.21 11.09
N PRO A 185 -5.19 27.25 9.92
CA PRO A 185 -3.73 27.13 9.84
C PRO A 185 -2.98 28.13 10.72
N SER A 186 -3.50 29.35 10.87
CA SER A 186 -2.91 30.41 11.72
C SER A 186 -2.93 30.10 13.22
N GLU A 187 -3.74 29.14 13.65
CA GLU A 187 -3.89 28.74 15.05
C GLU A 187 -3.01 27.56 15.42
N ILE A 188 -2.31 26.96 14.45
CA ILE A 188 -1.45 25.79 14.66
C ILE A 188 0.00 26.20 14.68
N LYS A 189 0.72 25.72 15.70
CA LYS A 189 2.18 25.83 15.78
C LYS A 189 2.76 24.42 15.90
N VAL A 190 3.56 24.04 14.91
CA VAL A 190 4.30 22.77 14.89
C VAL A 190 5.80 23.08 14.89
N GLU A 191 6.49 22.62 15.93
CA GLU A 191 7.93 22.73 16.07
C GLU A 191 8.53 21.32 16.06
N ILE A 192 9.31 21.00 15.03
CA ILE A 192 9.99 19.72 14.90
C ILE A 192 11.50 19.97 14.93
N THR A 193 12.19 19.27 15.82
CA THR A 193 13.65 19.17 15.86
C THR A 193 14.05 17.72 15.55
N ASN A 194 15.34 17.43 15.42
CA ASN A 194 15.77 16.06 15.16
C ASN A 194 15.40 15.07 16.29
N LYS A 195 15.09 15.53 17.50
CA LYS A 195 14.83 14.66 18.67
C LYS A 195 13.50 14.91 19.37
N HIS A 196 12.76 15.94 18.98
CA HIS A 196 11.63 16.43 19.75
C HIS A 196 10.60 17.06 18.83
N ILE A 197 9.32 16.90 19.19
CA ILE A 197 8.19 17.56 18.57
C ILE A 197 7.35 18.31 19.59
N LYS A 198 6.82 19.46 19.19
CA LYS A 198 5.78 20.19 19.91
C LYS A 198 4.70 20.65 18.93
N VAL A 199 3.46 20.29 19.22
CA VAL A 199 2.28 20.66 18.44
C VAL A 199 1.31 21.39 19.37
N GLN A 200 0.95 22.61 18.97
CA GLN A 200 0.03 23.45 19.73
C GLN A 200 -1.13 23.90 18.84
N HIS A 201 -2.33 23.91 19.41
CA HIS A 201 -3.49 24.58 18.84
C HIS A 201 -3.86 25.74 19.77
N LEU A 202 -3.77 26.97 19.26
CA LEU A 202 -3.82 28.19 20.05
C LEU A 202 -2.74 28.15 21.15
N ASN A 203 -3.17 28.07 22.42
CA ASN A 203 -2.27 28.01 23.58
C ASN A 203 -2.28 26.62 24.26
N GLU A 204 -2.96 25.63 23.68
CA GLU A 204 -3.06 24.28 24.23
C GLU A 204 -2.06 23.35 23.55
N VAL A 205 -1.24 22.64 24.35
CA VAL A 205 -0.31 21.64 23.83
C VAL A 205 -1.08 20.36 23.52
N LYS A 206 -1.06 19.93 22.25
CA LYS A 206 -1.73 18.72 21.77
C LYS A 206 -0.80 17.52 21.74
N LEU A 207 0.46 17.75 21.40
CA LEU A 207 1.52 16.73 21.43
C LEU A 207 2.84 17.40 21.80
N GLU A 208 3.57 16.85 22.76
CA GLU A 208 4.91 17.30 23.09
C GLU A 208 5.73 16.13 23.61
N GLY A 209 6.97 16.00 23.14
CA GLY A 209 7.91 15.06 23.74
C GLY A 209 9.07 14.67 22.84
N MET A 210 9.96 13.87 23.42
CA MET A 210 11.15 13.35 22.76
C MET A 210 10.80 12.13 21.90
N PHE A 211 11.36 12.08 20.70
CA PHE A 211 11.23 10.94 19.81
C PHE A 211 11.94 9.69 20.35
N TYR A 212 11.54 8.51 19.85
CA TYR A 212 12.26 7.25 20.10
C TYR A 212 13.72 7.32 19.59
N GLU A 213 13.93 7.83 18.38
CA GLU A 213 15.25 8.07 17.80
C GLU A 213 15.26 9.35 16.95
N GLU A 214 16.40 9.72 16.37
CA GLU A 214 16.52 10.93 15.57
C GLU A 214 15.73 10.86 14.25
N VAL A 215 15.11 11.98 13.90
CA VAL A 215 14.50 12.24 12.59
C VAL A 215 15.34 13.26 11.82
N ASN A 216 15.21 13.27 10.49
CA ASN A 216 15.73 14.34 9.65
C ASN A 216 14.71 15.49 9.60
N LYS A 217 14.87 16.50 10.47
CA LYS A 217 13.89 17.60 10.57
C LYS A 217 13.65 18.36 9.26
N GLN A 218 14.60 18.36 8.33
CA GLN A 218 14.50 19.09 7.06
C GLN A 218 13.53 18.42 6.09
N GLU A 219 13.35 17.10 6.22
CA GLU A 219 12.46 16.27 5.39
C GLU A 219 11.12 15.99 6.10
N CYS A 220 10.97 16.41 7.36
CA CYS A 220 9.71 16.29 8.09
C CYS A 220 8.73 17.37 7.60
N VAL A 221 7.50 16.98 7.30
CA VAL A 221 6.45 17.89 6.84
C VAL A 221 5.18 17.70 7.65
N TRP A 222 4.33 18.74 7.71
CA TRP A 222 3.03 18.65 8.35
C TRP A 222 1.98 19.41 7.54
N ASN A 223 0.73 18.96 7.62
CA ASN A 223 -0.41 19.59 6.98
C ASN A 223 -1.68 19.43 7.83
N ILE A 224 -2.72 20.18 7.47
CA ILE A 224 -4.06 20.05 8.07
C ILE A 224 -4.95 19.33 7.07
N GLU A 225 -5.69 18.32 7.52
CA GLU A 225 -6.66 17.57 6.73
C GLU A 225 -8.08 17.75 7.30
N ASP A 226 -9.07 17.88 6.42
CA ASP A 226 -10.49 18.08 6.74
C ASP A 226 -10.79 19.21 7.75
N LYS A 227 -9.87 20.17 7.90
CA LYS A 227 -9.87 21.22 8.95
C LYS A 227 -9.96 20.69 10.38
N LYS A 228 -9.75 19.40 10.62
CA LYS A 228 -9.92 18.78 11.95
C LYS A 228 -8.77 17.88 12.36
N LYS A 229 -7.82 17.61 11.48
CA LYS A 229 -6.69 16.72 11.75
C LYS A 229 -5.39 17.40 11.41
N ILE A 230 -4.38 17.18 12.24
CA ILE A 230 -2.99 17.54 11.93
C ILE A 230 -2.28 16.26 11.50
N ILE A 231 -1.80 16.23 10.27
CA ILE A 231 -1.01 15.13 9.71
C ILE A 231 0.45 15.53 9.75
N ILE A 232 1.30 14.65 10.28
CA ILE A 232 2.74 14.89 10.41
C ILE A 232 3.49 13.69 9.84
N PHE A 233 4.34 13.98 8.87
CA PHE A 233 5.31 13.04 8.30
C PHE A 233 6.67 13.27 8.95
N LEU A 234 7.25 12.20 9.48
CA LEU A 234 8.59 12.20 10.06
C LEU A 234 9.51 11.26 9.27
N GLU A 235 10.59 11.82 8.72
CA GLU A 235 11.66 11.04 8.07
C GLU A 235 12.65 10.58 9.14
N LYS A 236 12.80 9.26 9.34
CA LYS A 236 13.76 8.70 10.29
C LYS A 236 15.18 8.91 9.77
N LYS A 237 16.10 9.22 10.68
CA LYS A 237 17.52 9.34 10.32
C LYS A 237 18.19 7.97 10.11
N LYS A 238 17.61 6.91 10.68
CA LYS A 238 18.09 5.53 10.60
C LYS A 238 16.92 4.61 10.31
N GLU A 239 17.11 3.65 9.41
CA GLU A 239 16.09 2.65 9.11
C GLU A 239 15.88 1.68 10.29
N ASN A 240 14.74 1.77 10.97
CA ASN A 240 14.37 0.84 12.04
C ASN A 240 12.87 0.88 12.37
N TRP A 241 12.43 -0.10 13.17
CA TRP A 241 11.08 -0.10 13.75
C TRP A 241 11.09 0.59 15.11
N TRP A 242 10.25 1.59 15.29
CA TRP A 242 10.09 2.28 16.56
C TRP A 242 9.00 1.57 17.38
N SER A 243 9.22 1.31 18.67
CA SER A 243 8.17 0.75 19.53
C SER A 243 7.16 1.81 19.96
N TYR A 244 7.52 3.09 19.93
CA TYR A 244 6.66 4.24 20.22
C TYR A 244 7.14 5.45 19.41
N VAL A 245 6.30 6.49 19.25
CA VAL A 245 6.77 7.75 18.63
C VAL A 245 7.35 8.69 19.68
N ILE A 246 6.62 8.91 20.77
CA ILE A 246 7.03 9.79 21.87
C ILE A 246 7.42 8.96 23.09
N LYS A 247 8.55 9.28 23.70
CA LYS A 247 9.05 8.60 24.88
C LYS A 247 8.04 8.66 26.02
N GLY A 248 7.64 7.48 26.51
CA GLY A 248 6.68 7.31 27.59
C GLY A 248 5.26 6.97 27.14
N ASP A 249 4.98 7.04 25.83
CA ASP A 249 3.71 6.56 25.27
C ASP A 249 3.68 5.03 25.14
N PRO A 250 2.49 4.40 25.00
CA PRO A 250 2.35 2.96 24.87
C PRO A 250 3.19 2.37 23.73
N GLU A 251 3.87 1.27 24.04
CA GLU A 251 4.76 0.59 23.10
C GLU A 251 4.03 -0.50 22.29
N ILE A 252 4.46 -0.69 21.05
CA ILE A 252 4.10 -1.81 20.20
C ILE A 252 5.18 -2.88 20.22
N ASP A 253 4.78 -4.14 20.02
CA ASP A 253 5.72 -5.25 19.88
C ASP A 253 6.31 -5.28 18.47
N THR A 254 7.48 -4.66 18.31
CA THR A 254 8.18 -4.56 17.02
C THR A 254 8.68 -5.91 16.51
N THR A 255 8.76 -6.94 17.35
CA THR A 255 9.21 -8.29 16.94
C THR A 255 8.17 -9.03 16.10
N LYS A 256 6.88 -8.66 16.26
CA LYS A 256 5.76 -9.22 15.51
C LYS A 256 5.50 -8.52 14.17
N ILE A 257 6.22 -7.44 13.88
CA ILE A 257 6.12 -6.75 12.61
C ILE A 257 6.67 -7.68 11.52
N GLU A 258 5.80 -8.11 10.58
CA GLU A 258 6.19 -8.88 9.39
C GLU A 258 7.12 -8.02 8.51
N SER A 259 8.40 -8.08 8.81
CA SER A 259 9.45 -7.35 8.10
C SER A 259 9.92 -8.19 6.93
N LYS A 260 9.22 -8.07 5.79
CA LYS A 260 9.79 -8.47 4.50
C LYS A 260 10.77 -7.40 4.04
N LYS A 261 11.95 -7.31 4.67
CA LYS A 261 13.11 -6.66 4.02
C LYS A 261 13.56 -7.59 2.91
N ASN A 262 13.64 -7.09 1.68
CA ASN A 262 14.24 -7.88 0.62
C ASN A 262 15.73 -8.03 0.94
N LEU A 263 16.32 -9.18 0.59
CA LEU A 263 17.75 -9.44 0.79
C LEU A 263 18.62 -8.33 0.18
N THR A 264 18.12 -7.66 -0.86
CA THR A 264 18.74 -6.54 -1.57
C THR A 264 18.86 -5.25 -0.77
N ASP A 265 18.11 -5.12 0.32
CA ASP A 265 17.99 -3.89 1.10
C ASP A 265 19.03 -3.84 2.25
N PHE A 266 19.90 -4.86 2.33
CA PHE A 266 21.07 -4.92 3.21
C PHE A 266 22.34 -4.57 2.43
N ASP A 267 23.37 -4.06 3.12
CA ASP A 267 24.69 -3.84 2.52
C ASP A 267 25.34 -5.18 2.10
N GLU A 268 26.24 -5.15 1.10
CA GLU A 268 26.81 -6.37 0.48
C GLU A 268 27.40 -7.36 1.49
N LYS A 269 27.99 -6.85 2.57
CA LYS A 269 28.55 -7.67 3.65
C LYS A 269 27.45 -8.45 4.37
N THR A 270 26.41 -7.75 4.81
CA THR A 270 25.25 -8.35 5.50
C THR A 270 24.47 -9.29 4.58
N GLN A 271 24.34 -8.97 3.28
CA GLN A 271 23.77 -9.88 2.29
C GLN A 271 24.54 -11.21 2.21
N GLY A 272 25.88 -11.13 2.21
CA GLY A 272 26.75 -12.29 2.17
C GLY A 272 26.59 -13.21 3.40
N GLU A 273 26.44 -12.63 4.58
CA GLU A 273 26.21 -13.36 5.83
C GLU A 273 24.83 -14.05 5.84
N ILE A 274 23.78 -13.35 5.41
CA ILE A 274 22.42 -13.91 5.31
C ILE A 274 22.38 -15.04 4.29
N ARG A 275 23.03 -14.90 3.11
CA ARG A 275 23.15 -15.97 2.10
C ARG A 275 23.83 -17.21 2.67
N LYS A 276 24.89 -17.04 3.47
CA LYS A 276 25.59 -18.16 4.14
C LYS A 276 24.70 -18.87 5.17
N MET A 277 23.92 -18.12 5.97
CA MET A 277 22.97 -18.71 6.92
C MET A 277 21.87 -19.51 6.21
N LEU A 278 21.28 -18.94 5.14
CA LEU A 278 20.25 -19.61 4.34
C LEU A 278 20.76 -20.90 3.66
N TYR A 279 22.04 -20.93 3.27
CA TYR A 279 22.67 -22.12 2.70
C TYR A 279 22.88 -23.22 3.76
N LYS A 280 23.34 -22.85 4.97
CA LYS A 280 23.55 -23.79 6.08
C LYS A 280 22.26 -24.43 6.61
N GLN A 281 21.12 -23.76 6.45
CA GLN A 281 19.82 -24.24 6.93
C GLN A 281 19.12 -25.18 5.93
N LYS A 282 19.63 -25.25 4.68
CA LYS A 282 19.15 -26.16 3.62
C LYS A 282 19.97 -27.45 3.50
N MET A 283 21.03 -27.58 4.28
CA MET A 283 21.81 -28.81 4.48
C MET A 283 21.42 -29.43 5.82
#